data_AF-A0A961GZM3-F1
#
_entry.id   AF-A0A961GZM3-F1
#
_cell.length_a   1.000
_cell.length_b   1.000
_cell.length_c   1.000
_cell.angle_alpha   90.00
_cell.angle_beta   90.00
_cell.angle_gamma   90.00
#
_symmetry.space_group_name_H-M   'P 1'
#
loop_
_entity.id
_entity.type
_entity.pdbx_description
1 polymer ?
#
loop_
_entity_poly.entity_id
_entity_poly.type
_entity_poly.pdbx_seq_one_letter_code
_entity_poly.pdbx_strand_id
1 'polypeptide(L)'
;MTQQKVQQAWGGLFRRSSPWLVCQFAMMLLSVQFVSAQTRSKTEIELGELLDTYYSDFNTQEDFDKAAHELATRPEFKPMLFEMLQREYFQTVKGVDRTPIIESLGPLTLRKDLSREEQKLFTDEMERLISAPPKEYSFVNGGIHLLAHYPSPEHEDLVLRFLDRQQNQDYTFVAAFKTLSVIGGPKSLEAMRRVATRFRNGNPSIWFLPELDNYIATLETRLKQKAPSPKPPASSSATKPPAKSTTPPSSASKSSQ
;
A
#
# COMPACT_ATOMS: atom_id res chain seq x y z
N MET A 1 -22.31 30.71 2.05
CA MET A 1 -22.88 29.36 1.86
C MET A 1 -23.66 28.99 3.11
N THR A 2 -24.94 28.60 3.02
CA THR A 2 -25.80 28.36 4.19
C THR A 2 -25.53 26.99 4.81
N GLN A 3 -25.48 26.90 6.15
CA GLN A 3 -25.23 25.66 6.93
C GLN A 3 -26.05 24.44 6.47
N GLN A 4 -27.22 24.69 5.89
CA GLN A 4 -28.13 23.66 5.39
C GLN A 4 -27.57 22.87 4.19
N LYS A 5 -26.75 23.50 3.33
CA LYS A 5 -26.08 22.81 2.20
C LYS A 5 -24.95 21.90 2.67
N VAL A 6 -24.24 22.31 3.72
CA VAL A 6 -23.22 21.49 4.36
C VAL A 6 -23.89 20.24 4.96
N GLN A 7 -24.96 20.37 5.74
CA GLN A 7 -25.64 19.21 6.31
C GLN A 7 -26.19 18.21 5.27
N GLN A 8 -26.66 18.69 4.11
CA GLN A 8 -27.13 17.80 3.04
C GLN A 8 -26.00 17.07 2.32
N ALA A 9 -24.86 17.74 2.08
CA ALA A 9 -23.67 17.10 1.48
C ALA A 9 -23.12 16.00 2.40
N TRP A 10 -23.05 16.27 3.71
CA TRP A 10 -22.60 15.28 4.70
C TRP A 10 -23.57 14.11 4.83
N GLY A 11 -24.89 14.35 4.83
CA GLY A 11 -25.91 13.29 4.92
C GLY A 11 -25.91 12.29 3.74
N GLY A 12 -25.47 12.72 2.55
CA GLY A 12 -25.30 11.84 1.39
C GLY A 12 -24.02 10.99 1.45
N LEU A 13 -22.93 11.55 1.99
CA LEU A 13 -21.61 10.93 2.05
C LEU A 13 -21.59 9.70 2.99
N PHE A 14 -22.32 9.75 4.12
CA PHE A 14 -22.41 8.66 5.09
C PHE A 14 -23.18 7.41 4.63
N ARG A 15 -23.95 7.50 3.53
CA ARG A 15 -24.78 6.37 3.05
C ARG A 15 -24.09 5.43 2.06
N ARG A 16 -22.95 5.82 1.48
CA ARG A 16 -22.33 5.10 0.34
C ARG A 16 -20.86 4.74 0.52
N SER A 17 -20.23 5.21 1.59
CA SER A 17 -18.81 4.97 1.89
C SER A 17 -18.68 3.89 2.96
N SER A 18 -17.50 3.24 3.02
CA SER A 18 -17.08 2.61 4.28
C SER A 18 -16.99 3.77 5.29
N PRO A 19 -17.84 3.81 6.33
CA PRO A 19 -17.90 4.93 7.28
C PRO A 19 -16.54 5.21 7.93
N TRP A 20 -15.64 4.23 7.88
CA TRP A 20 -14.30 4.25 8.43
C TRP A 20 -13.33 5.21 7.72
N LEU A 21 -13.25 5.24 6.39
CA LEU A 21 -12.29 6.11 5.68
C LEU A 21 -12.69 7.59 5.75
N VAL A 22 -13.99 7.88 5.64
CA VAL A 22 -14.54 9.22 5.79
C VAL A 22 -14.36 9.71 7.23
N CYS A 23 -14.61 8.86 8.24
CA CYS A 23 -14.29 9.20 9.62
C CYS A 23 -12.78 9.37 9.84
N GLN A 24 -11.89 8.57 9.25
CA GLN A 24 -10.44 8.71 9.46
C GLN A 24 -9.90 10.03 8.91
N PHE A 25 -10.32 10.44 7.71
CA PHE A 25 -9.87 11.71 7.14
C PHE A 25 -10.55 12.92 7.76
N ALA A 26 -11.85 12.83 8.10
CA ALA A 26 -12.52 13.88 8.87
C ALA A 26 -11.95 14.02 10.29
N MET A 27 -11.50 12.92 10.90
CA MET A 27 -10.79 12.95 12.18
C MET A 27 -9.37 13.51 12.02
N MET A 28 -8.65 13.18 10.95
CA MET A 28 -7.35 13.81 10.61
C MET A 28 -7.50 15.33 10.39
N LEU A 29 -8.60 15.78 9.79
CA LEU A 29 -8.92 17.20 9.70
C LEU A 29 -9.24 17.82 11.05
N LEU A 30 -10.06 17.14 11.85
CA LEU A 30 -10.46 17.61 13.17
C LEU A 30 -9.28 17.61 14.13
N SER A 31 -8.33 16.70 14.03
CA SER A 31 -7.13 16.64 14.86
C SER A 31 -6.09 17.68 14.44
N VAL A 32 -5.92 17.97 13.15
CA VAL A 32 -5.20 19.16 12.68
C VAL A 32 -5.85 20.43 13.25
N GLN A 33 -7.19 20.44 13.37
CA GLN A 33 -7.96 21.51 14.01
C GLN A 33 -7.81 21.54 15.55
N PHE A 34 -7.66 20.39 16.23
CA PHE A 34 -7.74 20.22 17.70
C PHE A 34 -6.39 20.14 18.42
N VAL A 35 -5.29 19.81 17.72
CA VAL A 35 -3.93 19.99 18.26
C VAL A 35 -3.75 21.49 18.52
N SER A 36 -3.46 21.82 19.77
CA SER A 36 -3.65 23.16 20.35
C SER A 36 -3.17 24.30 19.46
N ALA A 37 -3.97 25.36 19.41
CA ALA A 37 -3.77 26.58 18.63
C ALA A 37 -2.46 27.35 18.92
N GLN A 38 -1.52 26.80 19.69
CA GLN A 38 -0.32 27.47 20.16
C GLN A 38 0.98 27.03 19.47
N THR A 39 0.99 25.95 18.68
CA THR A 39 2.21 25.49 17.98
C THR A 39 1.88 24.84 16.63
N ARG A 40 1.08 25.47 15.78
CA ARG A 40 1.02 25.02 14.39
C ARG A 40 2.26 25.47 13.64
N SER A 41 2.91 24.54 12.95
CA SER A 41 3.90 24.92 11.95
C SER A 41 3.19 25.62 10.78
N LYS A 42 3.90 26.49 10.05
CA LYS A 42 3.34 27.17 8.87
C LYS A 42 2.76 26.16 7.86
N THR A 43 3.37 24.97 7.77
CA THR A 43 2.97 23.88 6.88
C THR A 43 1.64 23.21 7.30
N GLU A 44 1.34 23.12 8.59
CA GLU A 44 0.05 22.60 9.08
C GLU A 44 -1.11 23.57 8.81
N ILE A 45 -0.83 24.88 8.87
CA ILE A 45 -1.80 25.92 8.48
C ILE A 45 -2.04 25.86 6.97
N GLU A 46 -0.98 25.80 6.17
CA GLU A 46 -1.08 25.66 4.71
C GLU A 46 -1.82 24.36 4.32
N LEU A 47 -1.59 23.24 4.99
CA LEU A 47 -2.35 22.00 4.77
C LEU A 47 -3.82 22.16 5.12
N GLY A 48 -4.15 22.81 6.25
CA GLY A 48 -5.52 23.08 6.66
C GLY A 48 -6.27 23.98 5.68
N GLU A 49 -5.66 25.08 5.22
CA GLU A 49 -6.25 26.00 4.24
C GLU A 49 -6.43 25.35 2.87
N LEU A 50 -5.46 24.53 2.45
CA LEU A 50 -5.54 23.80 1.19
C LEU A 50 -6.65 22.75 1.27
N LEU A 51 -6.76 22.01 2.37
CA LEU A 51 -7.87 21.09 2.58
C LEU A 51 -9.21 21.83 2.57
N ASP A 52 -9.38 22.91 3.33
CA ASP A 52 -10.62 23.70 3.37
C ASP A 52 -11.05 24.23 1.99
N THR A 53 -10.08 24.64 1.16
CA THR A 53 -10.33 25.08 -0.23
C THR A 53 -10.75 23.92 -1.13
N TYR A 54 -10.17 22.74 -0.95
CA TYR A 54 -10.50 21.55 -1.73
C TYR A 54 -11.86 20.94 -1.32
N TYR A 55 -12.24 21.01 -0.03
CA TYR A 55 -13.47 20.42 0.49
C TYR A 55 -14.76 21.12 0.06
N SER A 56 -14.72 22.43 -0.27
CA SER A 56 -15.92 23.12 -0.79
C SER A 56 -16.36 22.64 -2.18
N ASP A 57 -15.47 21.94 -2.89
CA ASP A 57 -15.63 21.63 -4.31
C ASP A 57 -15.94 20.14 -4.58
N PHE A 58 -15.86 19.26 -3.57
CA PHE A 58 -16.13 17.83 -3.76
C PHE A 58 -17.61 17.50 -3.77
N ASN A 59 -18.08 16.98 -4.91
CA ASN A 59 -19.45 16.50 -5.07
C ASN A 59 -19.57 14.97 -4.94
N THR A 60 -18.44 14.25 -4.92
CA THR A 60 -18.40 12.78 -4.85
C THR A 60 -17.24 12.26 -3.97
N GLN A 61 -17.35 11.00 -3.53
CA GLN A 61 -16.28 10.29 -2.79
C GLN A 61 -15.02 10.08 -3.63
N GLU A 62 -15.19 9.89 -4.95
CA GLU A 62 -14.07 9.67 -5.86
C GLU A 62 -13.20 10.92 -5.99
N ASP A 63 -13.83 12.10 -6.06
CA ASP A 63 -13.11 13.38 -6.07
C ASP A 63 -12.32 13.58 -4.77
N PHE A 64 -12.93 13.19 -3.64
CA PHE A 64 -12.30 13.24 -2.34
C PHE A 64 -11.09 12.30 -2.24
N ASP A 65 -11.25 11.03 -2.61
CA ASP A 65 -10.17 10.04 -2.56
C ASP A 65 -9.01 10.43 -3.49
N LYS A 66 -9.33 10.99 -4.66
CA LYS A 66 -8.34 11.51 -5.60
C LYS A 66 -7.54 12.66 -4.99
N ALA A 67 -8.21 13.65 -4.39
CA ALA A 67 -7.52 14.77 -3.76
C ALA A 67 -6.72 14.35 -2.53
N ALA A 68 -7.26 13.46 -1.70
CA ALA A 68 -6.52 12.87 -0.59
C ALA A 68 -5.23 12.18 -1.07
N HIS A 69 -5.31 11.45 -2.18
CA HIS A 69 -4.14 10.84 -2.82
C HIS A 69 -3.15 11.88 -3.35
N GLU A 70 -3.61 12.90 -4.07
CA GLU A 70 -2.77 13.98 -4.58
C GLU A 70 -2.04 14.70 -3.45
N LEU A 71 -2.72 15.00 -2.34
CA LEU A 71 -2.11 15.64 -1.18
C LEU A 71 -1.12 14.72 -0.47
N ALA A 72 -1.52 13.47 -0.19
CA ALA A 72 -0.66 12.51 0.51
C ALA A 72 0.64 12.21 -0.24
N THR A 73 0.65 12.36 -1.57
CA THR A 73 1.81 12.06 -2.44
C THR A 73 2.70 13.26 -2.74
N ARG A 74 2.31 14.48 -2.36
CA ARG A 74 3.18 15.67 -2.48
C ARG A 74 4.47 15.50 -1.65
N PRO A 75 5.67 15.66 -2.23
CA PRO A 75 6.96 15.44 -1.54
C PRO A 75 7.13 16.23 -0.24
N GLU A 76 6.67 17.48 -0.23
CA GLU A 76 6.80 18.42 0.89
C GLU A 76 6.04 17.99 2.15
N PHE A 77 5.00 17.15 2.03
CA PHE A 77 4.26 16.65 3.18
C PHE A 77 4.86 15.37 3.77
N LYS A 78 5.80 14.71 3.10
CA LYS A 78 6.42 13.48 3.61
C LYS A 78 7.06 13.68 5.00
N PRO A 79 7.92 14.70 5.23
CA PRO A 79 8.57 14.87 6.52
C PRO A 79 7.55 15.07 7.66
N MET A 80 6.51 15.87 7.41
CA MET A 80 5.43 16.12 8.36
C MET A 80 4.64 14.85 8.69
N LEU A 81 4.31 14.02 7.70
CA LEU A 81 3.64 12.73 7.94
C LEU A 81 4.48 11.79 8.82
N PHE A 82 5.80 11.76 8.61
CA PHE A 82 6.70 10.99 9.49
C PHE A 82 6.81 11.58 10.89
N GLU A 83 6.85 12.91 11.02
CA GLU A 83 6.83 13.58 12.33
C GLU A 83 5.55 13.24 13.11
N MET A 84 4.40 13.30 12.43
CA MET A 84 3.11 12.87 13.00
C MET A 84 3.15 11.40 13.43
N LEU A 85 3.66 10.49 12.58
CA LEU A 85 3.81 9.08 12.93
C LEU A 85 4.70 8.87 14.16
N GLN A 86 5.81 9.60 14.24
CA GLN A 86 6.70 9.55 15.41
C GLN A 86 5.95 9.95 16.68
N ARG A 87 5.22 11.07 16.64
CA ARG A 87 4.43 11.58 17.78
C ARG A 87 3.29 10.63 18.18
N GLU A 88 2.48 10.22 17.20
CA GLU A 88 1.27 9.41 17.39
C GLU A 88 1.58 7.99 17.86
N TYR A 89 2.68 7.39 17.38
CA TYR A 89 2.92 5.98 17.56
C TYR A 89 4.21 5.67 18.33
N PHE A 90 5.35 6.21 17.89
CA PHE A 90 6.66 5.81 18.44
C PHE A 90 7.00 6.50 19.76
N GLN A 91 6.53 7.74 19.97
CA GLN A 91 6.82 8.55 21.17
C GLN A 91 5.70 8.47 22.22
N THR A 92 4.52 7.94 21.86
CA THR A 92 3.42 7.80 22.82
C THR A 92 3.75 6.76 23.90
N VAL A 93 3.51 7.14 25.16
CA VAL A 93 3.86 6.34 26.35
C VAL A 93 3.25 4.94 26.29
N LYS A 94 4.09 3.91 26.43
CA LYS A 94 3.68 2.50 26.49
C LYS A 94 2.73 2.29 27.69
N GLY A 95 1.50 1.85 27.43
CA GLY A 95 0.51 1.53 28.48
C GLY A 95 -0.79 2.34 28.42
N VAL A 96 -0.83 3.41 27.64
CA VAL A 96 -2.10 4.02 27.20
C VAL A 96 -2.68 3.11 26.11
N ASP A 97 -3.98 2.81 26.19
CA ASP A 97 -4.65 1.93 25.24
C ASP A 97 -4.40 2.41 23.80
N ARG A 98 -3.69 1.61 23.00
CA ARG A 98 -3.19 1.95 21.65
C ARG A 98 -4.27 1.81 20.57
N THR A 99 -5.52 1.97 20.99
CA THR A 99 -6.71 1.98 20.15
C THR A 99 -6.91 3.27 19.33
N PRO A 100 -6.23 4.43 19.56
CA PRO A 100 -6.44 5.54 18.64
C PRO A 100 -5.92 5.18 17.25
N ILE A 101 -6.69 5.63 16.27
CA ILE A 101 -6.34 5.62 14.86
C ILE A 101 -5.00 6.35 14.72
N ILE A 102 -4.02 5.73 14.06
CA ILE A 102 -2.77 6.38 13.70
C ILE A 102 -3.02 7.09 12.38
N GLU A 103 -3.38 8.37 12.46
CA GLU A 103 -3.92 9.14 11.35
C GLU A 103 -2.90 9.30 10.22
N SER A 104 -1.64 9.50 10.58
CA SER A 104 -0.53 9.61 9.63
C SER A 104 -0.33 8.36 8.76
N LEU A 105 -0.74 7.17 9.22
CA LEU A 105 -0.56 5.94 8.45
C LEU A 105 -1.39 5.92 7.18
N GLY A 106 -2.63 6.40 7.20
CA GLY A 106 -3.51 6.40 6.03
C GLY A 106 -2.84 7.04 4.81
N PRO A 107 -2.44 8.33 4.91
CA PRO A 107 -1.68 9.02 3.87
C PRO A 107 -0.35 8.36 3.53
N LEU A 108 0.41 7.87 4.54
CA LEU A 108 1.68 7.18 4.29
C LEU A 108 1.49 5.92 3.43
N THR A 109 0.38 5.18 3.60
CA THR A 109 0.10 4.00 2.78
C THR A 109 -0.14 4.32 1.31
N LEU A 110 -0.38 5.58 0.95
CA LEU A 110 -0.56 6.03 -0.44
C LEU A 110 0.77 6.35 -1.14
N ARG A 111 1.87 6.41 -0.39
CA ARG A 111 3.18 6.85 -0.89
C ARG A 111 4.01 5.70 -1.47
N LYS A 112 4.72 6.00 -2.56
CA LYS A 112 5.63 5.07 -3.28
C LYS A 112 7.09 5.54 -3.28
N ASP A 113 7.40 6.60 -2.56
CA ASP A 113 8.68 7.30 -2.54
C ASP A 113 9.38 7.25 -1.17
N LEU A 114 9.13 6.19 -0.39
CA LEU A 114 9.85 5.96 0.86
C LEU A 114 11.29 5.55 0.61
N SER A 115 12.22 6.11 1.38
CA SER A 115 13.63 5.70 1.41
C SER A 115 13.78 4.28 1.96
N ARG A 116 14.96 3.67 1.82
CA ARG A 116 15.20 2.32 2.37
C ARG A 116 15.13 2.30 3.88
N GLU A 117 15.61 3.37 4.53
CA GLU A 117 15.58 3.55 5.98
C GLU A 117 14.14 3.71 6.47
N GLU A 118 13.34 4.50 5.75
CA GLU A 118 11.90 4.67 6.01
C GLU A 118 11.16 3.34 5.84
N GLN A 119 11.43 2.57 4.77
CA GLN A 119 10.86 1.24 4.57
C GLN A 119 11.25 0.29 5.72
N LYS A 120 12.54 0.28 6.09
CA LYS A 120 13.06 -0.57 7.17
C LYS A 120 12.39 -0.29 8.52
N LEU A 121 12.07 0.97 8.82
CA LEU A 121 11.31 1.33 10.03
C LEU A 121 9.98 0.57 10.11
N PHE A 122 9.23 0.51 9.01
CA PHE A 122 7.96 -0.23 8.95
C PHE A 122 8.17 -1.73 9.02
N THR A 123 9.17 -2.25 8.32
CA THR A 123 9.51 -3.68 8.31
C THR A 123 9.88 -4.18 9.70
N ASP A 124 10.78 -3.49 10.39
CA ASP A 124 11.21 -3.81 11.75
C ASP A 124 10.04 -3.75 12.74
N GLU A 125 9.16 -2.76 12.61
CA GLU A 125 8.03 -2.59 13.51
C GLU A 125 6.95 -3.65 13.26
N MET A 126 6.69 -3.99 12.00
CA MET A 126 5.82 -5.12 11.64
C MET A 126 6.35 -6.45 12.20
N GLU A 127 7.66 -6.70 12.10
CA GLU A 127 8.31 -7.88 12.68
C GLU A 127 8.10 -7.96 14.20
N ARG A 128 8.28 -6.82 14.90
CA ARG A 128 8.04 -6.71 16.34
C ARG A 128 6.58 -7.03 16.69
N LEU A 129 5.63 -6.50 15.93
CA LEU A 129 4.19 -6.69 16.15
C LEU A 129 3.72 -8.12 15.83
N ILE A 130 4.29 -8.75 14.81
CA ILE A 130 4.01 -10.17 14.48
C ILE A 130 4.61 -11.12 15.51
N SER A 131 5.61 -10.69 16.28
CA SER A 131 6.21 -11.48 17.35
C SER A 131 5.44 -11.41 18.68
N ALA A 132 4.71 -10.32 18.97
CA ALA A 132 4.00 -10.10 20.24
C ALA A 132 2.46 -10.12 20.07
N PRO A 133 1.63 -10.62 21.00
CA PRO A 133 0.19 -10.72 20.80
C PRO A 133 -0.42 -9.38 20.36
N PRO A 134 -1.14 -9.33 19.23
CA PRO A 134 -1.46 -8.07 18.56
C PRO A 134 -2.50 -7.29 19.36
N LYS A 135 -2.08 -6.15 19.92
CA LYS A 135 -2.98 -5.13 20.47
C LYS A 135 -3.10 -3.90 19.56
N GLU A 136 -2.40 -3.88 18.43
CA GLU A 136 -2.12 -2.66 17.66
C GLU A 136 -2.53 -2.81 16.20
N TYR A 137 -3.82 -3.06 15.97
CA TYR A 137 -4.41 -3.36 14.66
C TYR A 137 -4.23 -2.24 13.63
N SER A 138 -4.30 -0.97 14.06
CA SER A 138 -4.14 0.20 13.19
C SER A 138 -2.78 0.23 12.49
N PHE A 139 -1.69 -0.02 13.23
CA PHE A 139 -0.35 -0.05 12.66
C PHE A 139 -0.17 -1.21 11.70
N VAL A 140 -0.60 -2.40 12.12
CA VAL A 140 -0.50 -3.61 11.28
C VAL A 140 -1.24 -3.42 9.96
N ASN A 141 -2.47 -2.90 10.00
CA ASN A 141 -3.26 -2.68 8.80
C ASN A 141 -2.60 -1.68 7.85
N GLY A 142 -2.15 -0.53 8.37
CA GLY A 142 -1.44 0.48 7.58
C GLY A 142 -0.11 -0.04 7.03
N GLY A 143 0.68 -0.71 7.85
CA GLY A 143 1.96 -1.31 7.48
C GLY A 143 1.80 -2.33 6.35
N ILE A 144 0.84 -3.26 6.44
CA ILE A 144 0.57 -4.25 5.37
C ILE A 144 0.24 -3.56 4.04
N HIS A 145 -0.59 -2.52 4.05
CA HIS A 145 -0.90 -1.77 2.82
C HIS A 145 0.33 -1.08 2.24
N LEU A 146 1.14 -0.45 3.09
CA LEU A 146 2.37 0.19 2.67
C LEU A 146 3.37 -0.78 2.02
N LEU A 147 3.52 -1.98 2.58
CA LEU A 147 4.42 -3.01 2.04
C LEU A 147 4.07 -3.43 0.61
N ALA A 148 2.81 -3.26 0.18
CA ALA A 148 2.39 -3.57 -1.20
C ALA A 148 3.10 -2.70 -2.25
N HIS A 149 3.59 -1.51 -1.86
CA HIS A 149 4.32 -0.61 -2.74
C HIS A 149 5.81 -0.94 -2.89
N TYR A 150 6.35 -1.79 -2.00
CA TYR A 150 7.77 -2.11 -1.96
C TYR A 150 7.96 -3.63 -1.99
N PRO A 151 7.72 -4.34 -3.11
CA PRO A 151 7.75 -5.80 -3.12
C PRO A 151 9.14 -6.36 -2.81
N SER A 152 9.24 -7.21 -1.78
CA SER A 152 10.46 -7.95 -1.43
C SER A 152 10.10 -9.34 -0.87
N PRO A 153 11.01 -10.33 -0.94
CA PRO A 153 10.77 -11.64 -0.31
C PRO A 153 10.51 -11.55 1.21
N GLU A 154 11.16 -10.58 1.87
CA GLU A 154 10.99 -10.28 3.30
C GLU A 154 9.58 -9.76 3.60
N HIS A 155 9.06 -8.84 2.79
CA HIS A 155 7.71 -8.30 2.97
C HIS A 155 6.63 -9.35 2.67
N GLU A 156 6.84 -10.21 1.68
CA GLU A 156 5.97 -11.36 1.45
C GLU A 156 5.94 -12.28 2.68
N ASP A 157 7.11 -12.61 3.23
CA ASP A 157 7.23 -13.48 4.40
C ASP A 157 6.55 -12.91 5.65
N LEU A 158 6.73 -11.60 5.91
CA LEU A 158 6.05 -10.89 6.99
C LEU A 158 4.53 -11.01 6.88
N VAL A 159 3.96 -10.74 5.71
CA VAL A 159 2.50 -10.79 5.51
C VAL A 159 1.99 -12.24 5.63
N LEU A 160 2.77 -13.25 5.23
CA LEU A 160 2.42 -14.66 5.42
C LEU A 160 2.41 -15.06 6.88
N ARG A 161 3.42 -14.67 7.65
CA ARG A 161 3.46 -14.93 9.11
C ARG A 161 2.31 -14.25 9.83
N PHE A 162 1.91 -13.06 9.36
CA PHE A 162 0.69 -12.41 9.86
C PHE A 162 -0.57 -13.24 9.59
N LEU A 163 -0.75 -13.74 8.36
CA LEU A 163 -1.90 -14.59 7.99
C LEU A 163 -1.99 -15.88 8.83
N ASP A 164 -0.85 -16.51 9.12
CA ASP A 164 -0.82 -17.77 9.87
C ASP A 164 -1.12 -17.59 11.36
N ARG A 165 -0.76 -16.43 11.94
CA ARG A 165 -0.93 -16.16 13.36
C ARG A 165 -2.37 -15.80 13.75
N GLN A 166 -3.10 -15.12 12.88
CA GLN A 166 -4.42 -14.58 13.22
C GLN A 166 -5.48 -15.69 13.28
N GLN A 167 -6.09 -15.83 14.45
CA GLN A 167 -7.20 -16.74 14.72
C GLN A 167 -8.57 -16.05 14.69
N ASN A 168 -8.63 -14.70 14.73
CA ASN A 168 -9.88 -13.92 14.84
C ASN A 168 -10.17 -13.02 13.63
N GLN A 169 -11.47 -12.78 13.43
CA GLN A 169 -12.16 -12.38 12.19
C GLN A 169 -12.05 -10.88 11.82
N ASP A 170 -10.84 -10.32 11.77
CA ASP A 170 -10.68 -8.88 11.55
C ASP A 170 -10.40 -8.48 10.09
N TYR A 171 -10.73 -7.22 9.78
CA TYR A 171 -10.50 -6.54 8.50
C TYR A 171 -9.05 -6.62 7.99
N THR A 172 -8.09 -6.90 8.87
CA THR A 172 -6.68 -7.03 8.51
C THR A 172 -6.40 -8.21 7.58
N PHE A 173 -7.28 -9.23 7.52
CA PHE A 173 -7.18 -10.30 6.52
C PHE A 173 -7.37 -9.77 5.10
N VAL A 174 -8.31 -8.86 4.89
CA VAL A 174 -8.56 -8.25 3.58
C VAL A 174 -7.32 -7.47 3.13
N ALA A 175 -6.71 -6.70 4.04
CA ALA A 175 -5.45 -6.00 3.77
C ALA A 175 -4.31 -6.98 3.40
N ALA A 176 -4.15 -8.07 4.15
CA ALA A 176 -3.13 -9.07 3.87
C ALA A 176 -3.34 -9.75 2.50
N PHE A 177 -4.57 -10.14 2.17
CA PHE A 177 -4.89 -10.73 0.87
C PHE A 177 -4.65 -9.75 -0.28
N LYS A 178 -5.09 -8.50 -0.11
CA LYS A 178 -4.84 -7.43 -1.07
C LYS A 178 -3.34 -7.25 -1.31
N THR A 179 -2.53 -7.13 -0.25
CA THR A 179 -1.08 -6.98 -0.37
C THR A 179 -0.43 -8.19 -1.03
N LEU A 180 -0.77 -9.41 -0.64
CA LEU A 180 -0.22 -10.64 -1.24
C LEU A 180 -0.63 -10.82 -2.70
N SER A 181 -1.80 -10.32 -3.12
CA SER A 181 -2.17 -10.35 -4.54
C SER A 181 -1.18 -9.57 -5.41
N VAL A 182 -0.61 -8.50 -4.86
CA VAL A 182 0.38 -7.63 -5.51
C VAL A 182 1.79 -8.22 -5.41
N ILE A 183 2.25 -8.57 -4.20
CA ILE A 183 3.67 -8.92 -3.94
C ILE A 183 3.95 -10.42 -3.91
N GLY A 184 2.93 -11.25 -3.70
CA GLY A 184 3.08 -12.66 -3.36
C GLY A 184 3.56 -13.57 -4.49
N GLY A 185 4.07 -14.74 -4.14
CA GLY A 185 4.42 -15.83 -5.03
C GLY A 185 3.48 -17.04 -4.90
N PRO A 186 3.90 -18.21 -5.42
CA PRO A 186 3.14 -19.45 -5.29
C PRO A 186 2.83 -19.84 -3.85
N LYS A 187 3.77 -19.62 -2.91
CA LYS A 187 3.56 -19.87 -1.47
C LYS A 187 2.43 -19.01 -0.89
N SER A 188 2.34 -17.76 -1.32
CA SER A 188 1.28 -16.85 -0.91
C SER A 188 -0.09 -17.29 -1.42
N LEU A 189 -0.16 -17.74 -2.67
CA LEU A 189 -1.38 -18.28 -3.24
C LEU A 189 -1.90 -19.48 -2.46
N GLU A 190 -1.02 -20.40 -2.10
CA GLU A 190 -1.37 -21.57 -1.30
C GLU A 190 -1.89 -21.18 0.09
N ALA A 191 -1.19 -20.25 0.77
CA ALA A 191 -1.61 -19.75 2.07
C ALA A 191 -2.97 -19.05 2.02
N MET A 192 -3.20 -18.17 1.04
CA MET A 192 -4.47 -17.47 0.84
C MET A 192 -5.62 -18.46 0.63
N ARG A 193 -5.44 -19.49 -0.21
CA ARG A 193 -6.45 -20.54 -0.43
C ARG A 193 -6.75 -21.33 0.84
N ARG A 194 -5.72 -21.71 1.60
CA ARG A 194 -5.88 -22.41 2.89
C ARG A 194 -6.71 -21.59 3.88
N VAL A 195 -6.39 -20.31 4.03
CA VAL A 195 -7.09 -19.39 4.93
C VAL A 195 -8.53 -19.14 4.46
N ALA A 196 -8.76 -18.92 3.17
CA ALA A 196 -10.12 -18.74 2.62
C ALA A 196 -10.99 -19.99 2.84
N THR A 197 -10.45 -21.19 2.64
CA THR A 197 -11.14 -22.45 2.94
C THR A 197 -11.47 -22.58 4.43
N ARG A 198 -10.55 -22.21 5.32
CA ARG A 198 -10.82 -22.18 6.77
C ARG A 198 -12.00 -21.26 7.10
N PHE A 199 -12.06 -20.07 6.51
CA PHE A 199 -13.19 -19.16 6.70
C PHE A 199 -14.51 -19.73 6.16
N ARG A 200 -14.52 -20.32 4.96
CA ARG A 200 -15.72 -20.96 4.42
C ARG A 200 -16.26 -22.06 5.32
N ASN A 201 -15.36 -22.87 5.89
CA ASN A 201 -15.77 -23.98 6.75
C ASN A 201 -16.26 -23.51 8.13
N GLY A 202 -15.69 -22.43 8.67
CA GLY A 202 -16.07 -21.89 9.98
C GLY A 202 -17.26 -20.93 9.95
N ASN A 203 -17.36 -20.10 8.91
CA ASN A 203 -18.43 -19.14 8.71
C ASN A 203 -18.61 -18.82 7.19
N PRO A 204 -19.37 -19.64 6.45
CA PRO A 204 -19.56 -19.45 5.00
C PRO A 204 -20.31 -18.17 4.63
N SER A 205 -20.99 -17.53 5.58
CA SER A 205 -21.77 -16.31 5.36
C SER A 205 -20.99 -15.03 5.70
N ILE A 206 -19.68 -15.12 5.96
CA ILE A 206 -18.88 -13.94 6.26
C ILE A 206 -18.75 -13.05 5.01
N TRP A 207 -19.13 -11.78 5.16
CA TRP A 207 -19.42 -10.87 4.05
C TRP A 207 -18.20 -10.56 3.15
N PHE A 208 -16.97 -10.73 3.65
CA PHE A 208 -15.73 -10.43 2.90
C PHE A 208 -15.18 -11.62 2.11
N LEU A 209 -15.76 -12.83 2.19
CA LEU A 209 -15.29 -14.00 1.43
C LEU A 209 -15.18 -13.75 -0.08
N PRO A 210 -16.19 -13.13 -0.75
CA PRO A 210 -16.08 -12.82 -2.17
C PRO A 210 -14.89 -11.91 -2.50
N GLU A 211 -14.53 -11.01 -1.59
CA GLU A 211 -13.39 -10.11 -1.75
C GLU A 211 -12.06 -10.89 -1.67
N LEU A 212 -11.94 -11.83 -0.72
CA LEU A 212 -10.75 -12.69 -0.62
C LEU A 212 -10.56 -13.53 -1.89
N ASP A 213 -11.65 -14.04 -2.46
CA ASP A 213 -11.63 -14.82 -3.70
C ASP A 213 -11.16 -14.00 -4.90
N ASN A 214 -11.57 -12.74 -4.96
CA ASN A 214 -11.08 -11.82 -5.99
C ASN A 214 -9.56 -11.60 -5.89
N TYR A 215 -9.01 -11.46 -4.68
CA TYR A 215 -7.57 -11.33 -4.50
C TYR A 215 -6.80 -12.63 -4.83
N ILE A 216 -7.36 -13.80 -4.51
CA ILE A 216 -6.81 -15.09 -4.94
C ILE A 216 -6.77 -15.16 -6.47
N ALA A 217 -7.89 -14.87 -7.15
CA ALA A 217 -7.98 -14.90 -8.60
C ALA A 217 -7.00 -13.91 -9.27
N THR A 218 -6.83 -12.74 -8.67
CA THR A 218 -5.87 -11.72 -9.11
C THR A 218 -4.43 -12.27 -9.06
N LEU A 219 -4.04 -12.89 -7.95
CA LEU A 219 -2.73 -13.50 -7.79
C LEU A 219 -2.50 -14.64 -8.78
N GLU A 220 -3.48 -15.53 -8.94
CA GLU A 220 -3.42 -16.65 -9.88
C GLU A 220 -3.19 -16.17 -11.32
N THR A 221 -3.94 -15.16 -11.74
CA THR A 221 -3.84 -14.59 -13.08
C THR A 221 -2.45 -14.00 -13.30
N ARG A 222 -1.93 -13.23 -12.33
CA ARG A 222 -0.59 -12.65 -12.39
C ARG A 222 0.50 -13.72 -12.46
N LEU A 223 0.38 -14.80 -11.67
CA LEU A 223 1.35 -15.90 -11.69
C LEU A 223 1.32 -16.67 -13.02
N LYS A 224 0.14 -16.89 -13.61
CA LYS A 224 -0.01 -17.50 -14.95
C LYS A 224 0.63 -16.64 -16.04
N GLN A 225 0.43 -15.32 -15.99
CA GLN A 225 1.03 -14.38 -16.95
C GLN A 225 2.55 -14.27 -16.82
N LYS A 226 3.09 -14.47 -15.62
CA LYS A 226 4.53 -14.44 -15.35
C LYS A 226 5.24 -15.75 -15.70
N ALA A 227 4.50 -16.85 -15.90
CA ALA A 227 5.08 -18.10 -16.37
C ALA A 227 5.57 -17.92 -17.82
N PRO A 228 6.82 -18.29 -18.14
CA PRO A 228 7.31 -18.21 -19.51
C PRO A 228 6.44 -19.10 -20.39
N SER A 229 5.83 -18.52 -21.43
CA SER A 229 5.09 -19.26 -22.45
C SER A 229 5.95 -20.41 -22.98
N PRO A 230 5.39 -21.63 -23.19
CA PRO A 230 6.12 -22.73 -23.77
C PRO A 230 6.66 -22.30 -25.14
N LYS A 231 8.00 -22.35 -25.28
CA LYS A 231 8.70 -22.06 -26.52
C LYS A 231 8.11 -22.96 -27.61
N PRO A 232 7.62 -22.43 -28.75
CA PRO A 232 7.20 -23.29 -29.85
C PRO A 232 8.39 -24.13 -30.30
N PRO A 233 8.18 -25.41 -30.67
CA PRO A 233 9.26 -26.28 -31.10
C PRO A 233 9.97 -25.64 -32.28
N ALA A 234 11.29 -25.48 -32.16
CA ALA A 234 12.12 -24.97 -33.23
C ALA A 234 12.01 -25.90 -34.44
N SER A 235 11.25 -25.48 -35.45
CA SER A 235 11.27 -26.11 -36.76
C SER A 235 12.64 -25.86 -37.36
N SER A 236 13.43 -26.93 -37.48
CA SER A 236 14.70 -26.91 -38.16
C SER A 236 14.45 -26.77 -39.67
N SER A 237 14.86 -25.64 -40.24
CA SER A 237 15.18 -25.59 -41.67
C SER A 237 16.44 -24.77 -41.84
N ALA A 238 17.55 -25.51 -41.92
CA ALA A 238 18.83 -25.05 -42.40
C ALA A 238 18.72 -24.64 -43.87
N THR A 239 19.22 -23.47 -44.25
CA THR A 239 19.95 -23.28 -45.52
C THR A 239 20.85 -22.04 -45.36
N LYS A 240 22.16 -22.30 -45.38
CA LYS A 240 23.27 -21.35 -45.29
C LYS A 240 23.64 -20.90 -46.72
N PRO A 241 23.82 -19.60 -47.02
CA PRO A 241 24.50 -19.20 -48.25
C PRO A 241 26.03 -19.08 -48.00
N PRO A 242 26.88 -19.38 -48.99
CA PRO A 242 28.33 -19.21 -48.84
C PRO A 242 28.74 -17.74 -49.09
N ALA A 243 29.41 -17.14 -48.11
CA ALA A 243 30.10 -15.87 -48.26
C ALA A 243 31.49 -16.10 -48.88
N LYS A 244 31.76 -15.39 -49.98
CA LYS A 244 33.03 -15.37 -50.72
C LYS A 244 34.04 -14.53 -49.94
N SER A 245 35.18 -15.13 -49.60
CA SER A 245 36.33 -14.47 -48.98
C SER A 245 37.14 -13.70 -50.04
N THR A 246 37.45 -12.43 -49.77
CA THR A 246 38.50 -11.71 -50.49
C THR A 246 39.45 -11.07 -49.49
N THR A 247 40.64 -11.64 -49.43
CA THR A 247 41.83 -11.17 -48.70
C THR A 247 42.37 -9.89 -49.35
N PRO A 248 42.97 -8.96 -48.58
CA PRO A 248 44.08 -8.16 -49.08
C PRO A 248 45.37 -8.41 -48.28
N PRO A 249 46.55 -8.44 -48.93
CA PRO A 249 47.81 -8.62 -48.24
C PRO A 249 48.35 -7.29 -47.69
N SER A 250 48.92 -7.42 -46.51
CA SER A 250 49.83 -6.51 -45.82
C SER A 250 51.04 -6.16 -46.69
N SER A 251 51.41 -4.88 -46.75
CA SER A 251 52.79 -4.47 -46.99
C SER A 251 53.12 -3.18 -46.22
N ALA A 252 54.37 -3.14 -45.77
CA ALA A 252 54.89 -2.32 -44.68
C ALA A 252 55.58 -1.02 -45.12
N SER A 253 55.68 -0.11 -44.16
CA SER A 253 56.82 0.77 -43.82
C SER A 253 57.57 1.59 -44.89
N LYS A 254 57.61 2.90 -44.67
CA LYS A 254 58.81 3.79 -44.53
C LYS A 254 58.29 5.24 -44.38
N SER A 255 58.53 5.97 -43.29
CA SER A 255 59.78 6.61 -42.84
C SER A 255 60.38 7.61 -43.84
N SER A 256 60.42 8.86 -43.37
CA SER A 256 61.44 9.91 -43.60
C SER A 256 61.02 11.15 -44.41
N GLN A 257 61.17 12.27 -43.70
CA GLN A 257 61.35 13.68 -44.10
C GLN A 257 60.14 14.49 -44.56
#